data_AF-A0A8B7DMK0-F1
#
_entry.id   AF-A0A8B7DMK0-F1
#
_cell.length_a   1.000
_cell.length_b   1.000
_cell.length_c   1.000
_cell.angle_alpha   90.00
_cell.angle_beta   90.00
_cell.angle_gamma   90.00
#
_symmetry.space_group_name_H-M   'P 1'
#
loop_
_entity.id
_entity.type
_entity.pdbx_description
1 polymer ?
#
loop_
_entity_poly.entity_id
_entity_poly.type
_entity_poly.pdbx_seq_one_letter_code
_entity_poly.pdbx_strand_id
1 'polypeptide(L)'
;YIYIIFIECPGGASKPCNNRGTCKGSGTQSGTGECECNTEYTGPECEDCKDNYYKDGLDCKKCHKSCKSCNGSTNQECESCADGYIMDDEKRCIDIDECERKDICKVGEFCFNTEGSFRCHHCDPACKDGCTGTGRLSCTNCSNGWTRVELTKACEDINECDQEAICPIGTYCINNPGSYVCEPCHQACSNGCSTAGPQSCNACAEGYMLSEGNGCVDINECLEKKVKCSSGQICVNRDGPDSCENCHSSCLECSSTGKSDCLICKSGLALINGQCDDINECMDNPCNSKTEVCTNNIGSYKCTCKHGFARSKTSGQCIEKKKGKDIKSEEKLEVTTPSDGKAEL
;
A
#
# COMPACT_ATOMS: atom_id res chain seq x y z
N TYR A 1 -36.56 -74.41 1.16
CA TYR A 1 -36.68 -73.50 0.03
C TYR A 1 -36.58 -72.07 0.55
N ILE A 2 -35.41 -71.44 0.41
CA ILE A 2 -35.24 -70.01 0.70
C ILE A 2 -35.76 -69.29 -0.54
N TYR A 3 -36.85 -68.53 -0.40
CA TYR A 3 -37.35 -67.66 -1.46
C TYR A 3 -36.35 -66.51 -1.65
N ILE A 4 -35.61 -66.53 -2.76
CA ILE A 4 -34.78 -65.39 -3.18
C ILE A 4 -35.74 -64.38 -3.81
N ILE A 5 -35.96 -63.25 -3.14
CA ILE A 5 -36.73 -62.13 -3.68
C ILE A 5 -35.77 -61.31 -4.55
N PHE A 6 -35.98 -61.35 -5.87
CA PHE A 6 -35.33 -60.42 -6.80
C PHE A 6 -36.10 -59.11 -6.75
N ILE A 7 -35.46 -58.03 -6.28
CA ILE A 7 -36.03 -56.69 -6.35
C ILE A 7 -35.59 -56.11 -7.70
N GLU A 8 -36.52 -56.08 -8.65
CA GLU A 8 -36.27 -55.52 -9.99
C GLU A 8 -36.57 -54.03 -10.01
N CYS A 9 -35.76 -53.28 -10.76
CA CYS A 9 -35.98 -51.85 -10.99
C CYS A 9 -37.28 -51.62 -11.75
N PRO A 10 -38.02 -50.51 -11.47
CA PRO A 10 -39.13 -50.06 -12.30
C PRO A 10 -38.74 -50.02 -13.78
N GLY A 11 -39.59 -50.52 -14.68
CA GLY A 11 -39.31 -50.66 -16.12
C GLY A 11 -38.36 -51.81 -16.52
N GLY A 12 -37.85 -52.57 -15.56
CA GLY A 12 -37.04 -53.78 -15.78
C GLY A 12 -35.64 -53.51 -16.34
N ALA A 13 -34.90 -54.57 -16.68
CA ALA A 13 -33.53 -54.48 -17.19
C ALA A 13 -33.40 -53.76 -18.55
N SER A 14 -34.48 -53.68 -19.33
CA SER A 14 -34.50 -53.07 -20.67
C SER A 14 -34.79 -51.57 -20.65
N LYS A 15 -35.47 -51.06 -19.62
CA LYS A 15 -35.81 -49.64 -19.43
C LYS A 15 -35.77 -49.27 -17.94
N PRO A 16 -34.62 -49.38 -17.26
CA PRO A 16 -34.53 -49.09 -15.83
C PRO A 16 -35.00 -47.64 -15.56
N CYS A 17 -35.92 -47.48 -14.62
CA CYS A 17 -36.56 -46.21 -14.26
C CYS A 17 -37.14 -45.46 -15.48
N ASN A 18 -37.73 -46.22 -16.41
CA ASN A 18 -38.35 -45.70 -17.65
C ASN A 18 -37.41 -44.85 -18.54
N ASN A 19 -36.09 -45.06 -18.45
CA ASN A 19 -35.05 -44.24 -19.09
C ASN A 19 -34.96 -42.79 -18.57
N ARG A 20 -35.56 -42.51 -17.40
CA ARG A 20 -35.67 -41.17 -16.79
C ARG A 20 -34.96 -41.06 -15.45
N GLY A 21 -34.12 -42.04 -15.15
CA GLY A 21 -33.33 -42.10 -13.95
C GLY A 21 -32.37 -43.25 -14.00
N THR A 22 -31.61 -43.41 -12.91
CA THR A 22 -30.74 -44.55 -12.68
C THR A 22 -31.29 -45.40 -11.55
N CYS A 23 -31.12 -46.72 -11.62
CA CYS A 23 -31.60 -47.62 -10.58
C CYS A 23 -30.43 -48.14 -9.74
N LYS A 24 -30.57 -48.10 -8.41
CA LYS A 24 -29.60 -48.69 -7.50
C LYS A 24 -29.85 -50.18 -7.29
N GLY A 25 -29.10 -50.99 -8.05
CA GLY A 25 -28.89 -52.42 -7.83
C GLY A 25 -29.82 -53.34 -8.60
N SER A 26 -29.56 -53.53 -9.89
CA SER A 26 -30.33 -54.38 -10.81
C SER A 26 -30.00 -55.89 -10.76
N GLY A 27 -29.43 -56.41 -9.65
CA GLY A 27 -29.11 -57.86 -9.59
C GLY A 27 -28.12 -58.39 -8.53
N THR A 28 -27.94 -57.75 -7.36
CA THR A 28 -27.15 -58.33 -6.24
C THR A 28 -27.99 -58.39 -4.96
N GLN A 29 -27.64 -59.26 -3.99
CA GLN A 29 -28.32 -59.40 -2.68
C GLN A 29 -28.38 -58.10 -1.83
N SER A 30 -27.81 -56.99 -2.32
CA SER A 30 -27.67 -55.70 -1.64
C SER A 30 -28.30 -54.50 -2.39
N GLY A 31 -28.99 -54.72 -3.52
CA GLY A 31 -29.69 -53.64 -4.25
C GLY A 31 -31.02 -53.22 -3.61
N THR A 32 -31.35 -51.92 -3.62
CA THR A 32 -32.62 -51.40 -3.06
C THR A 32 -33.75 -51.33 -4.10
N GLY A 33 -33.43 -51.36 -5.40
CA GLY A 33 -34.41 -51.24 -6.49
C GLY A 33 -35.01 -49.83 -6.63
N GLU A 34 -34.46 -48.85 -5.91
CA GLU A 34 -34.95 -47.47 -5.89
C GLU A 34 -34.38 -46.67 -7.08
N CYS A 35 -35.24 -45.85 -7.67
CA CYS A 35 -34.89 -44.98 -8.79
C CYS A 35 -34.38 -43.62 -8.31
N GLU A 36 -33.22 -43.21 -8.83
CA GLU A 36 -32.73 -41.84 -8.76
C GLU A 36 -33.06 -41.15 -10.07
N CYS A 37 -34.08 -40.30 -10.04
CA CYS A 37 -34.60 -39.64 -11.23
C CYS A 37 -33.67 -38.55 -11.76
N ASN A 38 -33.73 -38.34 -13.08
CA ASN A 38 -33.14 -37.17 -13.74
C ASN A 38 -33.78 -35.89 -13.19
N THR A 39 -33.13 -34.75 -13.42
CA THR A 39 -33.42 -33.47 -12.76
C THR A 39 -34.88 -33.00 -12.82
N GLU A 40 -35.57 -33.30 -13.91
CA GLU A 40 -36.92 -32.88 -14.25
C GLU A 40 -38.01 -33.87 -13.81
N TYR A 41 -37.64 -35.08 -13.38
CA TYR A 41 -38.56 -36.13 -12.97
C TYR A 41 -38.49 -36.40 -11.46
N THR A 42 -39.57 -36.94 -10.91
CA THR A 42 -39.72 -37.33 -9.51
C THR A 42 -40.60 -38.58 -9.41
N GLY A 43 -40.79 -39.05 -8.19
CA GLY A 43 -41.59 -40.23 -7.89
C GLY A 43 -40.82 -41.55 -8.02
N PRO A 44 -41.42 -42.67 -7.58
CA PRO A 44 -40.75 -43.96 -7.48
C PRO A 44 -40.35 -44.57 -8.83
N GLU A 45 -41.02 -44.18 -9.92
CA GLU A 45 -40.77 -44.68 -11.28
C GLU A 45 -40.20 -43.61 -12.23
N CYS A 46 -39.91 -42.41 -11.73
CA CYS A 46 -39.45 -41.26 -12.52
C CYS A 46 -40.38 -40.85 -13.67
N GLU A 47 -41.69 -40.99 -13.47
CA GLU A 47 -42.71 -40.59 -14.45
C GLU A 47 -43.40 -39.26 -14.14
N ASP A 48 -43.33 -38.83 -12.88
CA ASP A 48 -43.93 -37.58 -12.43
C ASP A 48 -42.96 -36.43 -12.69
N CYS A 49 -43.50 -35.26 -13.04
CA CYS A 49 -42.67 -34.07 -13.18
C CYS A 49 -42.38 -33.48 -11.81
N LYS A 50 -41.12 -33.09 -11.59
CA LYS A 50 -40.72 -32.36 -10.39
C LYS A 50 -41.33 -30.96 -10.38
N ASP A 51 -41.42 -30.34 -9.19
CA ASP A 51 -41.79 -28.92 -9.08
C ASP A 51 -41.00 -28.04 -10.05
N ASN A 52 -41.66 -27.03 -10.63
CA ASN A 52 -41.18 -26.22 -11.77
C ASN A 52 -41.10 -26.94 -13.13
N TYR A 53 -41.67 -28.13 -13.27
CA TYR A 53 -41.85 -28.83 -14.55
C TYR A 53 -43.32 -29.26 -14.74
N TYR A 54 -43.76 -29.29 -16.00
CA TYR A 54 -45.08 -29.78 -16.40
C TYR A 54 -44.96 -30.88 -17.44
N LYS A 55 -45.99 -31.72 -17.52
CA LYS A 55 -46.04 -32.85 -18.46
C LYS A 55 -46.49 -32.37 -19.83
N ASP A 56 -45.63 -32.52 -20.84
CA ASP A 56 -45.95 -32.29 -22.25
C ASP A 56 -45.77 -33.58 -23.05
N GLY A 57 -46.89 -34.26 -23.30
CA GLY A 57 -46.89 -35.61 -23.86
C GLY A 57 -46.27 -36.60 -22.87
N LEU A 58 -45.14 -37.20 -23.26
CA LEU A 58 -44.38 -38.06 -22.36
C LEU A 58 -43.40 -37.25 -21.51
N ASP A 59 -42.84 -36.15 -21.99
CA ASP A 59 -41.68 -35.52 -21.36
C ASP A 59 -42.05 -34.42 -20.35
N CYS A 60 -41.15 -34.15 -19.41
CA CYS A 60 -41.32 -33.06 -18.45
C CYS A 60 -40.58 -31.82 -18.97
N LYS A 61 -41.34 -30.74 -19.23
CA LYS A 61 -40.81 -29.46 -19.70
C LYS A 61 -40.82 -28.45 -18.56
N LYS A 62 -39.86 -27.54 -18.57
CA LYS A 62 -39.72 -26.54 -17.51
C LYS A 62 -40.86 -25.52 -17.59
N CYS A 63 -41.41 -25.17 -16.44
CA CYS A 63 -42.35 -24.06 -16.28
C CYS A 63 -41.71 -22.72 -16.67
N HIS A 64 -42.55 -21.71 -16.90
CA HIS A 64 -42.08 -20.32 -16.86
C HIS A 64 -41.46 -20.02 -15.48
N LYS A 65 -40.41 -19.19 -15.44
CA LYS A 65 -39.68 -18.86 -14.20
C LYS A 65 -40.54 -18.23 -13.10
N SER A 66 -41.65 -17.57 -13.47
CA SER A 66 -42.59 -16.99 -12.51
C SER A 66 -43.57 -18.00 -11.92
N CYS A 67 -43.60 -19.24 -12.42
CA CYS A 67 -44.45 -20.31 -11.89
C CYS A 67 -43.66 -21.20 -10.93
N LYS A 68 -44.27 -21.54 -9.78
CA LYS A 68 -43.82 -22.61 -8.90
C LYS A 68 -44.32 -23.98 -9.38
N SER A 69 -45.59 -24.01 -9.79
CA SER A 69 -46.22 -25.14 -10.47
C SER A 69 -46.99 -24.64 -11.69
N CYS A 70 -47.07 -25.44 -12.75
CA CYS A 70 -47.65 -25.01 -14.02
C CYS A 70 -48.24 -26.18 -14.82
N ASN A 71 -49.10 -25.86 -15.78
CA ASN A 71 -49.63 -26.78 -16.78
C ASN A 71 -49.12 -26.46 -18.20
N GLY A 72 -48.22 -25.49 -18.32
CA GLY A 72 -47.66 -25.02 -19.58
C GLY A 72 -46.43 -24.14 -19.40
N SER A 73 -45.89 -23.64 -20.51
CA SER A 73 -44.60 -22.94 -20.54
C SER A 73 -44.70 -21.42 -20.36
N THR A 74 -45.91 -20.86 -20.35
CA THR A 74 -46.13 -19.41 -20.26
C THR A 74 -46.43 -18.96 -18.82
N ASN A 75 -46.29 -17.66 -18.55
CA ASN A 75 -46.62 -17.09 -17.24
C ASN A 75 -48.14 -17.04 -16.94
N GLN A 76 -48.99 -17.39 -17.91
CA GLN A 76 -50.46 -17.53 -17.77
C GLN A 76 -50.88 -18.96 -17.39
N GLU A 77 -49.97 -19.91 -17.54
CA GLU A 77 -50.20 -21.34 -17.34
C GLU A 77 -49.66 -21.81 -15.98
N CYS A 78 -49.47 -20.86 -15.05
CA CYS A 78 -49.07 -21.16 -13.69
C CYS A 78 -50.29 -21.59 -12.85
N GLU A 79 -50.15 -22.65 -12.08
CA GLU A 79 -51.13 -23.02 -11.05
C GLU A 79 -50.85 -22.28 -9.73
N SER A 80 -49.58 -21.99 -9.46
CA SER A 80 -49.13 -21.14 -8.37
C SER A 80 -47.87 -20.38 -8.76
N CYS A 81 -47.72 -19.15 -8.25
CA CYS A 81 -46.55 -18.33 -8.55
C CYS A 81 -45.35 -18.72 -7.69
N ALA A 82 -44.15 -18.54 -8.26
CA ALA A 82 -42.90 -18.64 -7.53
C ALA A 82 -42.77 -17.48 -6.53
N ASP A 83 -41.86 -17.62 -5.55
CA ASP A 83 -41.56 -16.54 -4.61
C ASP A 83 -41.07 -15.30 -5.39
N GLY A 84 -41.50 -14.10 -4.98
CA GLY A 84 -41.23 -12.85 -5.72
C GLY A 84 -42.23 -12.55 -6.84
N TYR A 85 -43.23 -13.40 -7.06
CA TYR A 85 -44.27 -13.19 -8.07
C TYR A 85 -45.68 -13.22 -7.46
N ILE A 86 -46.60 -12.47 -8.05
CA ILE A 86 -48.01 -12.41 -7.67
C ILE A 86 -48.90 -12.71 -8.87
N MET A 87 -50.03 -13.38 -8.64
CA MET A 87 -51.01 -13.66 -9.67
C MET A 87 -51.91 -12.45 -9.89
N ASP A 88 -51.97 -11.94 -11.11
CA ASP A 88 -52.88 -10.85 -11.49
C ASP A 88 -54.30 -11.36 -11.82
N ASP A 89 -55.21 -10.43 -12.11
CA ASP A 89 -56.61 -10.73 -12.45
C ASP A 89 -56.76 -11.58 -13.73
N GLU A 90 -55.73 -11.58 -14.59
CA GLU A 90 -55.66 -12.34 -15.84
C GLU A 90 -54.95 -13.70 -15.65
N LYS A 91 -54.75 -14.14 -14.39
CA LYS A 91 -54.05 -15.37 -13.99
C LYS A 91 -52.59 -15.43 -14.46
N ARG A 92 -51.95 -14.28 -14.65
CA ARG A 92 -50.52 -14.20 -14.95
C ARG A 92 -49.75 -14.10 -13.66
N CYS A 93 -48.71 -14.91 -13.51
CA CYS A 93 -47.69 -14.64 -12.48
C CYS A 93 -46.77 -13.53 -12.97
N ILE A 94 -47.00 -12.33 -12.44
CA ILE A 94 -46.21 -11.12 -12.69
C ILE A 94 -45.26 -10.87 -11.53
N ASP A 95 -44.16 -10.22 -11.86
CA ASP A 95 -43.14 -9.82 -10.89
C ASP A 95 -43.71 -8.86 -9.84
N ILE A 96 -43.35 -9.06 -8.57
CA ILE A 96 -43.70 -8.11 -7.50
C ILE A 96 -42.67 -7.00 -7.53
N ASP A 97 -43.07 -5.77 -7.85
CA ASP A 97 -42.18 -4.63 -7.70
C ASP A 97 -41.98 -4.31 -6.21
N GLU A 98 -40.92 -4.86 -5.61
CA GLU A 98 -40.68 -4.62 -4.20
C GLU A 98 -40.22 -3.19 -3.91
N CYS A 99 -39.82 -2.41 -4.93
CA CYS A 99 -39.41 -1.01 -4.80
C CYS A 99 -40.59 -0.05 -4.61
N GLU A 100 -41.83 -0.47 -4.90
CA GLU A 100 -43.05 0.29 -4.54
C GLU A 100 -43.28 0.37 -3.03
N ARG A 101 -42.62 -0.51 -2.25
CA ARG A 101 -42.66 -0.47 -0.79
C ARG A 101 -41.62 0.50 -0.24
N LYS A 102 -42.08 1.47 0.55
CA LYS A 102 -41.19 2.35 1.32
C LYS A 102 -40.40 1.53 2.35
N ASP A 103 -39.14 1.93 2.57
CA ASP A 103 -38.20 1.39 3.57
C ASP A 103 -37.66 -0.03 3.29
N ILE A 104 -37.61 -0.47 2.03
CA ILE A 104 -37.05 -1.78 1.67
C ILE A 104 -35.51 -1.81 1.58
N CYS A 105 -34.88 -0.69 1.22
CA CYS A 105 -33.43 -0.51 1.18
C CYS A 105 -32.96 0.39 2.33
N LYS A 106 -31.68 0.31 2.68
CA LYS A 106 -31.12 1.12 3.77
C LYS A 106 -31.01 2.59 3.37
N VAL A 107 -30.86 3.46 4.37
CA VAL A 107 -30.53 4.88 4.14
C VAL A 107 -29.23 4.96 3.32
N GLY A 108 -29.23 5.79 2.27
CA GLY A 108 -28.10 5.90 1.34
C GLY A 108 -28.06 4.84 0.25
N GLU A 109 -29.09 3.99 0.14
CA GLU A 109 -29.31 3.07 -0.97
C GLU A 109 -30.58 3.43 -1.74
N PHE A 110 -30.64 3.02 -3.00
CA PHE A 110 -31.84 3.02 -3.82
C PHE A 110 -32.22 1.60 -4.23
N CYS A 111 -33.51 1.37 -4.40
CA CYS A 111 -34.06 0.09 -4.83
C CYS A 111 -34.07 0.00 -6.36
N PHE A 112 -33.65 -1.14 -6.89
CA PHE A 112 -33.79 -1.50 -8.29
C PHE A 112 -34.57 -2.81 -8.39
N ASN A 113 -35.76 -2.75 -8.97
CA ASN A 113 -36.61 -3.92 -9.13
C ASN A 113 -35.97 -4.88 -10.15
N THR A 114 -35.88 -6.16 -9.81
CA THR A 114 -35.33 -7.20 -10.69
C THR A 114 -36.35 -8.31 -10.86
N GLU A 115 -36.17 -9.15 -11.85
CA GLU A 115 -37.17 -10.20 -12.05
C GLU A 115 -37.06 -11.29 -10.96
N GLY A 116 -38.14 -11.46 -10.20
CA GLY A 116 -38.30 -12.35 -9.05
C GLY A 116 -37.69 -11.84 -7.75
N SER A 117 -37.17 -10.61 -7.71
CA SER A 117 -36.50 -10.04 -6.53
C SER A 117 -36.20 -8.55 -6.68
N PHE A 118 -35.50 -7.94 -5.73
CA PHE A 118 -34.98 -6.58 -5.85
C PHE A 118 -33.50 -6.52 -5.45
N ARG A 119 -32.84 -5.43 -5.84
CA ARG A 119 -31.48 -5.12 -5.42
C ARG A 119 -31.38 -3.72 -4.86
N CYS A 120 -30.72 -3.61 -3.70
CA CYS A 120 -30.35 -2.32 -3.15
C CYS A 120 -28.96 -1.93 -3.65
N HIS A 121 -28.86 -0.72 -4.18
CA HIS A 121 -27.63 -0.15 -4.72
C HIS A 121 -27.27 1.10 -3.93
N HIS A 122 -25.98 1.28 -3.65
CA HIS A 122 -25.52 2.47 -2.93
C HIS A 122 -25.65 3.70 -3.82
N CYS A 123 -26.00 4.82 -3.21
CA CYS A 123 -25.97 6.12 -3.86
C CYS A 123 -24.55 6.56 -4.18
N ASP A 124 -24.42 7.48 -5.15
CA ASP A 124 -23.16 8.15 -5.42
C ASP A 124 -22.69 8.94 -4.18
N PRO A 125 -21.39 8.97 -3.84
CA PRO A 125 -20.87 9.77 -2.72
C PRO A 125 -21.26 11.26 -2.77
N ALA A 126 -21.55 11.79 -3.96
CA ALA A 126 -22.07 13.14 -4.15
C ALA A 126 -23.48 13.36 -3.58
N CYS A 127 -24.20 12.29 -3.20
CA CYS A 127 -25.56 12.36 -2.66
C CYS A 127 -25.55 12.38 -1.12
N LYS A 128 -26.19 13.38 -0.52
CA LYS A 128 -26.22 13.56 0.95
C LYS A 128 -27.27 12.68 1.65
N ASP A 129 -28.51 12.81 1.18
CA ASP A 129 -29.69 12.30 1.87
C ASP A 129 -30.34 11.11 1.14
N GLY A 130 -29.70 10.61 0.08
CA GLY A 130 -30.16 9.49 -0.74
C GLY A 130 -30.25 9.80 -2.23
N CYS A 131 -30.77 8.84 -2.98
CA CYS A 131 -30.86 8.89 -4.43
C CYS A 131 -32.02 8.02 -4.93
N THR A 132 -32.44 8.25 -6.18
CA THR A 132 -33.51 7.50 -6.85
C THR A 132 -33.00 6.55 -7.92
N GLY A 133 -31.68 6.42 -8.05
CA GLY A 133 -31.03 5.75 -9.17
C GLY A 133 -29.53 5.88 -9.11
N THR A 134 -28.87 5.45 -10.19
CA THR A 134 -27.41 5.43 -10.28
C THR A 134 -26.81 6.81 -10.57
N GLY A 135 -25.68 7.10 -9.92
CA GLY A 135 -24.85 8.26 -10.22
C GLY A 135 -25.42 9.59 -9.71
N ARG A 136 -24.75 10.68 -10.09
CA ARG A 136 -24.93 12.02 -9.51
C ARG A 136 -26.21 12.75 -9.92
N LEU A 137 -26.86 12.29 -10.99
CA LEU A 137 -28.12 12.84 -11.50
C LEU A 137 -29.30 12.47 -10.61
N SER A 138 -29.22 11.31 -9.96
CA SER A 138 -30.30 10.74 -9.16
C SER A 138 -30.25 11.16 -7.70
N CYS A 139 -29.31 12.01 -7.30
CA CYS A 139 -29.23 12.50 -5.93
C CYS A 139 -30.46 13.35 -5.57
N THR A 140 -31.03 13.11 -4.40
CA THR A 140 -32.12 13.95 -3.85
C THR A 140 -31.58 15.30 -3.38
N ASN A 141 -30.42 15.30 -2.73
CA ASN A 141 -29.64 16.47 -2.33
C ASN A 141 -28.15 16.21 -2.51
N CYS A 142 -27.38 17.28 -2.77
CA CYS A 142 -25.94 17.19 -2.92
C CYS A 142 -25.22 17.23 -1.56
N SER A 143 -24.18 16.42 -1.44
CA SER A 143 -23.22 16.41 -0.33
C SER A 143 -22.43 17.71 -0.27
N ASN A 144 -21.79 17.99 0.86
CA ASN A 144 -20.85 19.12 0.97
C ASN A 144 -19.70 18.95 -0.04
N GLY A 145 -19.24 20.04 -0.65
CA GLY A 145 -18.28 20.01 -1.76
C GLY A 145 -18.92 19.74 -3.13
N TRP A 146 -20.24 19.59 -3.19
CA TRP A 146 -20.99 19.39 -4.43
C TRP A 146 -22.09 20.44 -4.57
N THR A 147 -22.38 20.86 -5.79
CA THR A 147 -23.44 21.81 -6.11
C THR A 147 -24.40 21.23 -7.14
N ARG A 148 -25.69 21.57 -7.03
CA ARG A 148 -26.69 21.14 -8.01
C ARG A 148 -26.64 22.10 -9.21
N VAL A 149 -26.28 21.58 -10.38
CA VAL A 149 -26.24 22.37 -11.61
C VAL A 149 -27.61 22.33 -12.29
N GLU A 150 -28.19 23.49 -12.58
CA GLU A 150 -29.56 23.61 -13.14
C GLU A 150 -29.73 22.89 -14.48
N LEU A 151 -28.71 22.92 -15.35
CA LEU A 151 -28.79 22.34 -16.69
C LEU A 151 -28.81 20.81 -16.65
N THR A 152 -27.92 20.21 -15.85
CA THR A 152 -27.76 18.75 -15.78
C THR A 152 -28.64 18.14 -14.69
N LYS A 153 -29.06 18.94 -13.70
CA LYS A 153 -29.64 18.52 -12.42
C LYS A 153 -28.73 17.60 -11.61
N ALA A 154 -27.48 17.40 -12.04
CA ALA A 154 -26.51 16.58 -11.33
C ALA A 154 -25.92 17.34 -10.14
N CYS A 155 -25.49 16.59 -9.14
CA CYS A 155 -24.51 17.08 -8.19
C CYS A 155 -23.14 17.08 -8.86
N GLU A 156 -22.65 18.26 -9.20
CA GLU A 156 -21.32 18.46 -9.77
C GLU A 156 -20.38 18.95 -8.69
N ASP A 157 -19.12 18.58 -8.86
CA ASP A 157 -18.06 18.91 -7.92
C ASP A 157 -17.84 20.42 -7.88
N ILE A 158 -17.73 21.00 -6.68
CA ILE A 158 -17.37 22.40 -6.53
C ILE A 158 -15.86 22.47 -6.65
N ASN A 159 -15.35 23.13 -7.69
CA ASN A 159 -13.92 23.39 -7.76
C ASN A 159 -13.53 24.47 -6.75
N GLU A 160 -13.08 24.09 -5.56
CA GLU A 160 -12.67 25.08 -4.55
C GLU A 160 -11.40 25.84 -4.95
N CYS A 161 -10.61 25.31 -5.88
CA CYS A 161 -9.40 25.96 -6.39
C CYS A 161 -9.67 27.16 -7.30
N ASP A 162 -10.91 27.35 -7.77
CA ASP A 162 -11.31 28.56 -8.50
C ASP A 162 -11.57 29.75 -7.56
N GLN A 163 -11.56 29.53 -6.24
CA GLN A 163 -11.72 30.58 -5.24
C GLN A 163 -10.37 31.23 -4.90
N GLU A 164 -10.34 32.55 -4.81
CA GLU A 164 -9.13 33.28 -4.43
C GLU A 164 -8.70 32.97 -2.98
N ALA A 165 -7.40 32.80 -2.77
CA ALA A 165 -6.78 32.62 -1.44
C ALA A 165 -7.32 31.44 -0.62
N ILE A 166 -7.79 30.36 -1.28
CA ILE A 166 -8.28 29.15 -0.60
C ILE A 166 -7.18 28.36 0.14
N CYS A 167 -5.96 28.37 -0.40
CA CYS A 167 -4.80 27.66 0.16
C CYS A 167 -3.77 28.63 0.77
N PRO A 168 -3.04 28.23 1.84
CA PRO A 168 -1.98 29.04 2.43
C PRO A 168 -0.85 29.41 1.44
N ILE A 169 -0.17 30.53 1.70
CA ILE A 169 1.02 30.93 0.94
C ILE A 169 2.09 29.82 1.02
N GLY A 170 2.69 29.48 -0.12
CA GLY A 170 3.67 28.39 -0.22
C GLY A 170 3.06 27.01 -0.52
N THR A 171 1.74 26.96 -0.73
CA THR A 171 1.03 25.76 -1.21
C THR A 171 0.26 26.07 -2.50
N TYR A 172 -0.08 25.03 -3.26
CA TYR A 172 -0.98 25.09 -4.41
C TYR A 172 -2.21 24.19 -4.17
N CYS A 173 -3.33 24.56 -4.80
CA CYS A 173 -4.60 23.86 -4.62
C CYS A 173 -4.74 22.71 -5.62
N ILE A 174 -5.23 21.57 -5.15
CA ILE A 174 -5.65 20.43 -5.96
C ILE A 174 -7.12 20.15 -5.66
N ASN A 175 -7.96 20.26 -6.69
CA ASN A 175 -9.38 19.98 -6.60
C ASN A 175 -9.64 18.47 -6.66
N ASN A 176 -10.33 17.93 -5.66
CA ASN A 176 -10.69 16.53 -5.56
C ASN A 176 -12.23 16.39 -5.53
N PRO A 177 -12.80 15.25 -5.95
CA PRO A 177 -14.24 15.04 -5.84
C PRO A 177 -14.76 15.22 -4.40
N GLY A 178 -15.54 16.27 -4.17
CA GLY A 178 -16.15 16.67 -2.90
C GLY A 178 -15.25 17.42 -1.93
N SER A 179 -14.02 17.79 -2.32
CA SER A 179 -13.06 18.46 -1.44
C SER A 179 -11.85 19.02 -2.20
N TYR A 180 -10.93 19.65 -1.49
CA TYR A 180 -9.64 20.06 -2.05
C TYR A 180 -8.52 19.76 -1.07
N VAL A 181 -7.30 19.70 -1.59
CA VAL A 181 -6.09 19.60 -0.78
C VAL A 181 -5.09 20.66 -1.20
N CYS A 182 -4.37 21.22 -0.22
CA CYS A 182 -3.29 22.14 -0.45
C CYS A 182 -1.97 21.39 -0.29
N GLU A 183 -1.16 21.35 -1.35
CA GLU A 183 0.14 20.68 -1.35
C GLU A 183 1.27 21.71 -1.39
N PRO A 184 2.42 21.44 -0.76
CA PRO A 184 3.53 22.39 -0.73
C PRO A 184 4.10 22.63 -2.12
N CYS A 185 4.50 23.87 -2.37
CA CYS A 185 5.25 24.22 -3.57
C CYS A 185 6.61 23.53 -3.60
N HIS A 186 7.16 23.38 -4.81
CA HIS A 186 8.52 22.91 -4.97
C HIS A 186 9.51 23.86 -4.28
N GLN A 187 10.61 23.33 -3.73
CA GLN A 187 11.65 24.10 -3.03
C GLN A 187 12.27 25.22 -3.87
N ALA A 188 12.22 25.09 -5.20
CA ALA A 188 12.68 26.11 -6.14
C ALA A 188 11.77 27.35 -6.22
N CYS A 189 10.55 27.28 -5.68
CA CYS A 189 9.59 28.38 -5.71
C CYS A 189 9.69 29.27 -4.48
N SER A 190 9.64 30.58 -4.68
CA SER A 190 9.37 31.58 -3.65
C SER A 190 8.05 32.29 -3.94
N ASN A 191 7.38 32.77 -2.90
CA ASN A 191 6.07 33.47 -3.00
C ASN A 191 4.94 32.66 -3.67
N GLY A 192 4.97 31.34 -3.53
CA GLY A 192 3.90 30.45 -3.98
C GLY A 192 4.06 29.92 -5.40
N CYS A 193 3.12 29.07 -5.80
CA CYS A 193 3.10 28.36 -7.07
C CYS A 193 1.65 28.03 -7.47
N SER A 194 1.43 27.74 -8.75
CA SER A 194 0.10 27.38 -9.27
C SER A 194 -0.11 25.88 -9.40
N THR A 195 0.97 25.11 -9.59
CA THR A 195 0.92 23.66 -9.78
C THR A 195 2.15 22.99 -9.15
N ALA A 196 2.16 21.66 -9.18
CA ALA A 196 3.28 20.86 -8.72
C ALA A 196 4.59 21.17 -9.49
N GLY A 197 5.71 21.02 -8.80
CA GLY A 197 7.04 21.11 -9.40
C GLY A 197 7.53 22.55 -9.62
N PRO A 198 8.70 22.70 -10.28
CA PRO A 198 9.37 23.99 -10.38
C PRO A 198 8.86 24.88 -11.52
N GLN A 199 7.89 24.44 -12.32
CA GLN A 199 7.52 25.08 -13.60
C GLN A 199 6.46 26.19 -13.49
N SER A 200 5.79 26.32 -12.35
CA SER A 200 4.71 27.29 -12.15
C SER A 200 4.90 28.06 -10.86
N CYS A 201 6.13 28.50 -10.61
CA CYS A 201 6.46 29.32 -9.46
C CYS A 201 6.08 30.79 -9.75
N ASN A 202 5.59 31.50 -8.73
CA ASN A 202 5.37 32.95 -8.83
C ASN A 202 6.69 33.73 -8.85
N ALA A 203 7.71 33.21 -8.16
CA ALA A 203 9.08 33.66 -8.18
C ALA A 203 10.02 32.50 -7.87
N CYS A 204 11.31 32.64 -8.17
CA CYS A 204 12.30 31.62 -7.84
C CYS A 204 12.90 31.86 -6.46
N ALA A 205 13.14 30.77 -5.73
CA ALA A 205 13.90 30.80 -4.49
C ALA A 205 15.38 31.11 -4.75
N GLU A 206 16.12 31.44 -3.69
CA GLU A 206 17.57 31.63 -3.78
C GLU A 206 18.25 30.34 -4.31
N GLY A 207 19.25 30.48 -5.18
CA GLY A 207 19.87 29.36 -5.89
C GLY A 207 19.16 28.96 -7.20
N TYR A 208 18.03 29.58 -7.54
CA TYR A 208 17.27 29.26 -8.76
C TYR A 208 17.07 30.49 -9.65
N MET A 209 16.97 30.27 -10.95
CA MET A 209 16.69 31.31 -11.95
C MET A 209 15.46 30.99 -12.79
N LEU A 210 14.76 32.04 -13.21
CA LEU A 210 13.57 31.92 -14.05
C LEU A 210 13.98 31.53 -15.48
N SER A 211 13.36 30.47 -15.98
CA SER A 211 13.46 29.97 -17.35
C SER A 211 12.20 30.35 -18.14
N GLU A 212 12.22 30.12 -19.45
CA GLU A 212 11.06 30.38 -20.31
C GLU A 212 9.85 29.53 -19.85
N GLY A 213 8.74 30.18 -19.48
CA GLY A 213 7.51 29.52 -19.02
C GLY A 213 7.25 29.54 -17.50
N ASN A 214 7.84 30.48 -16.75
CA ASN A 214 7.73 30.60 -15.28
C ASN A 214 8.31 29.39 -14.50
N GLY A 215 9.22 28.66 -15.12
CA GLY A 215 9.94 27.58 -14.47
C GLY A 215 11.22 28.02 -13.80
N CYS A 216 11.44 27.59 -12.56
CA CYS A 216 12.67 27.83 -11.82
C CYS A 216 13.65 26.69 -12.06
N VAL A 217 14.80 27.00 -12.63
CA VAL A 217 15.89 26.05 -12.85
C VAL A 217 17.04 26.37 -11.92
N ASP A 218 17.73 25.32 -11.49
CA ASP A 218 18.92 25.42 -10.65
C ASP A 218 19.98 26.31 -11.32
N ILE A 219 20.58 27.21 -10.54
CA ILE A 219 21.70 28.05 -11.00
C ILE A 219 22.97 27.24 -10.80
N ASN A 220 23.80 27.12 -11.83
CA ASN A 220 25.11 26.51 -11.62
C ASN A 220 26.10 27.48 -10.99
N GLU A 221 26.17 27.54 -9.66
CA GLU A 221 27.01 28.51 -8.94
C GLU A 221 28.51 28.30 -9.18
N CYS A 222 28.91 27.07 -9.50
CA CYS A 222 30.29 26.71 -9.80
C CYS A 222 30.76 27.26 -11.13
N LEU A 223 29.90 27.24 -12.16
CA LEU A 223 30.19 27.83 -13.47
C LEU A 223 30.00 29.35 -13.47
N GLU A 224 28.98 29.83 -12.76
CA GLU A 224 28.63 31.25 -12.66
C GLU A 224 29.59 32.05 -11.76
N LYS A 225 30.61 31.38 -11.16
CA LYS A 225 31.62 31.97 -10.27
C LYS A 225 31.04 32.75 -9.08
N LYS A 226 29.79 32.45 -8.70
CA LYS A 226 29.10 33.11 -7.58
C LYS A 226 29.57 32.59 -6.23
N VAL A 227 30.08 31.36 -6.17
CA VAL A 227 30.48 30.68 -4.93
C VAL A 227 32.01 30.56 -4.83
N LYS A 228 32.55 31.02 -3.70
CA LYS A 228 33.92 30.73 -3.26
C LYS A 228 33.83 29.88 -1.99
N CYS A 229 34.12 28.59 -2.12
CA CYS A 229 34.12 27.70 -0.97
C CYS A 229 35.31 27.98 -0.04
N SER A 230 35.17 27.59 1.24
CA SER A 230 36.24 27.76 2.22
C SER A 230 37.40 26.78 1.97
N SER A 231 38.54 27.01 2.62
CA SER A 231 39.66 26.07 2.56
C SER A 231 39.23 24.67 3.03
N GLY A 232 39.58 23.62 2.28
CA GLY A 232 39.13 22.25 2.51
C GLY A 232 37.74 21.92 1.95
N GLN A 233 37.17 22.81 1.13
CA GLN A 233 35.90 22.60 0.44
C GLN A 233 36.07 22.76 -1.07
N ILE A 234 35.15 22.14 -1.81
CA ILE A 234 35.04 22.27 -3.27
C ILE A 234 33.64 22.68 -3.68
N CYS A 235 33.54 23.31 -4.85
CA CYS A 235 32.25 23.62 -5.44
C CYS A 235 31.71 22.41 -6.20
N VAL A 236 30.46 22.05 -5.95
CA VAL A 236 29.70 21.02 -6.66
C VAL A 236 28.33 21.58 -7.02
N ASN A 237 27.85 21.31 -8.23
CA ASN A 237 26.53 21.76 -8.65
C ASN A 237 25.45 20.89 -8.00
N ARG A 238 24.70 21.43 -7.05
CA ARG A 238 23.55 20.76 -6.41
C ARG A 238 22.33 21.66 -6.53
N ASP A 239 21.16 21.02 -6.63
CA ASP A 239 19.88 21.74 -6.62
C ASP A 239 19.76 22.63 -5.38
N GLY A 240 19.69 23.95 -5.58
CA GLY A 240 19.54 24.95 -4.55
C GLY A 240 20.83 25.72 -4.25
N PRO A 241 20.83 26.60 -3.23
CA PRO A 241 21.90 27.59 -3.05
C PRO A 241 23.20 27.02 -2.47
N ASP A 242 23.18 25.81 -1.92
CA ASP A 242 24.31 25.19 -1.21
C ASP A 242 25.18 24.34 -2.13
N SER A 243 26.22 24.97 -2.68
CA SER A 243 27.12 24.34 -3.67
C SER A 243 28.53 24.04 -3.14
N CYS A 244 28.78 24.13 -1.83
CA CYS A 244 30.08 23.79 -1.22
C CYS A 244 30.04 22.50 -0.41
N GLU A 245 30.93 21.56 -0.75
CA GLU A 245 31.10 20.32 0.00
C GLU A 245 32.51 20.19 0.58
N ASN A 246 32.61 19.53 1.73
CA ASN A 246 33.90 19.26 2.36
C ASN A 246 34.64 18.16 1.62
N CYS A 247 35.96 18.32 1.49
CA CYS A 247 36.83 17.22 1.10
C CYS A 247 36.75 16.06 2.10
N HIS A 248 37.15 14.86 1.66
CA HIS A 248 37.31 13.73 2.58
C HIS A 248 38.21 14.11 3.76
N SER A 249 37.91 13.57 4.95
CA SER A 249 38.54 13.97 6.21
C SER A 249 40.07 13.86 6.25
N SER A 250 40.68 13.10 5.35
CA SER A 250 42.14 12.97 5.20
C SER A 250 42.77 14.03 4.28
N CYS A 251 41.98 14.69 3.42
CA CYS A 251 42.47 15.70 2.51
C CYS A 251 42.46 17.09 3.18
N LEU A 252 43.49 17.88 2.89
CA LEU A 252 43.49 19.33 3.12
C LEU A 252 42.89 20.08 1.91
N GLU A 253 43.14 19.59 0.68
CA GLU A 253 42.54 20.06 -0.57
C GLU A 253 42.18 18.86 -1.46
N CYS A 254 41.16 19.00 -2.31
CA CYS A 254 40.67 17.94 -3.18
C CYS A 254 40.13 18.50 -4.51
N SER A 255 40.04 17.65 -5.55
CA SER A 255 39.39 17.96 -6.82
C SER A 255 37.94 17.48 -6.89
N SER A 256 37.54 16.60 -5.98
CA SER A 256 36.21 16.00 -5.86
C SER A 256 35.98 15.59 -4.39
N THR A 257 34.73 15.33 -3.98
CA THR A 257 34.41 14.87 -2.62
C THR A 257 34.85 13.43 -2.35
N GLY A 258 35.26 12.71 -3.40
CA GLY A 258 35.78 11.36 -3.32
C GLY A 258 37.07 11.25 -2.50
N LYS A 259 37.22 10.13 -1.79
CA LYS A 259 38.43 9.81 -1.01
C LYS A 259 39.70 9.72 -1.88
N SER A 260 39.55 9.39 -3.15
CA SER A 260 40.65 9.24 -4.12
C SER A 260 40.94 10.51 -4.93
N ASP A 261 40.30 11.63 -4.58
CA ASP A 261 40.44 12.90 -5.28
C ASP A 261 41.15 13.96 -4.41
N CYS A 262 41.94 13.53 -3.42
CA CYS A 262 42.78 14.45 -2.66
C CYS A 262 43.88 15.04 -3.55
N LEU A 263 44.11 16.33 -3.42
CA LEU A 263 45.25 17.06 -4.01
C LEU A 263 46.35 17.29 -2.98
N ILE A 264 45.95 17.55 -1.73
CA ILE A 264 46.86 17.77 -0.61
C ILE A 264 46.38 16.96 0.58
N CYS A 265 47.28 16.24 1.22
CA CYS A 265 46.98 15.46 2.43
C CYS A 265 47.17 16.29 3.70
N LYS A 266 46.39 15.96 4.72
CA LYS A 266 46.67 16.44 6.08
C LYS A 266 48.00 15.87 6.58
N SER A 267 48.59 16.53 7.57
CA SER A 267 49.88 16.11 8.15
C SER A 267 49.82 14.67 8.67
N GLY A 268 50.93 13.94 8.54
CA GLY A 268 51.04 12.51 8.89
C GLY A 268 50.54 11.54 7.81
N LEU A 269 50.11 12.03 6.65
CA LEU A 269 49.63 11.23 5.53
C LEU A 269 50.41 11.52 4.25
N ALA A 270 50.54 10.52 3.38
CA ALA A 270 51.18 10.62 2.07
C ALA A 270 50.14 10.49 0.94
N LEU A 271 50.28 11.31 -0.09
CA LEU A 271 49.41 11.25 -1.27
C LEU A 271 49.86 10.13 -2.21
N ILE A 272 49.01 9.13 -2.41
CA ILE A 272 49.24 7.97 -3.28
C ILE A 272 48.01 7.81 -4.19
N ASN A 273 48.19 8.01 -5.50
CA ASN A 273 47.11 7.90 -6.51
C ASN A 273 45.84 8.70 -6.17
N GLY A 274 46.02 9.93 -5.67
CA GLY A 274 44.91 10.81 -5.28
C GLY A 274 44.28 10.46 -3.91
N GLN A 275 44.76 9.42 -3.22
CA GLN A 275 44.32 9.07 -1.87
C GLN A 275 45.39 9.44 -0.85
N CYS A 276 44.97 9.91 0.33
CA CYS A 276 45.88 10.13 1.45
C CYS A 276 45.95 8.87 2.32
N ASP A 277 47.08 8.17 2.20
CA ASP A 277 47.39 6.99 2.98
C ASP A 277 48.31 7.34 4.14
N ASP A 278 48.24 6.55 5.19
CA ASP A 278 48.96 6.79 6.42
C ASP A 278 50.48 6.59 6.26
N ILE A 279 51.27 7.53 6.77
CA ILE A 279 52.73 7.37 6.82
C ILE A 279 53.05 6.55 8.05
N ASN A 280 53.54 5.33 7.88
CA ASN A 280 53.94 4.51 9.01
C ASN A 280 55.30 4.95 9.57
N GLU A 281 55.31 5.92 10.49
CA GLU A 281 56.55 6.45 11.05
C GLU A 281 57.29 5.41 11.90
N CYS A 282 56.62 4.35 12.38
CA CYS A 282 57.27 3.29 13.14
C CYS A 282 58.34 2.53 12.35
N MET A 283 58.33 2.60 11.01
CA MET A 283 59.36 2.00 10.16
C MET A 283 60.73 2.65 10.33
N ASP A 284 60.78 3.93 10.72
CA ASP A 284 62.02 4.69 10.95
C ASP A 284 62.53 4.60 12.40
N ASN A 285 61.93 3.74 13.22
CA ASN A 285 62.27 3.55 14.64
C ASN A 285 62.32 4.85 15.48
N PRO A 286 61.26 5.68 15.49
CA PRO A 286 61.24 6.97 16.17
C PRO A 286 61.18 6.85 17.71
N CYS A 287 60.77 5.69 18.24
CA CYS A 287 60.66 5.43 19.67
C CYS A 287 61.94 4.81 20.25
N ASN A 288 62.12 4.92 21.56
CA ASN A 288 63.24 4.25 22.22
C ASN A 288 63.07 2.72 22.18
N SER A 289 63.83 2.04 21.33
CA SER A 289 63.73 0.58 21.14
C SER A 289 63.95 -0.24 22.41
N LYS A 290 64.59 0.31 23.44
CA LYS A 290 64.83 -0.40 24.71
C LYS A 290 63.64 -0.32 25.66
N THR A 291 62.94 0.81 25.69
CA THR A 291 61.95 1.10 26.75
C THR A 291 60.52 1.33 26.22
N GLU A 292 60.34 1.47 24.91
CA GLU A 292 59.07 1.84 24.27
C GLU A 292 58.68 0.91 23.10
N VAL A 293 57.38 0.80 22.86
CA VAL A 293 56.76 0.16 21.70
C VAL A 293 56.10 1.25 20.85
N CYS A 294 56.43 1.28 19.57
CA CYS A 294 55.78 2.16 18.60
C CYS A 294 54.46 1.53 18.12
N THR A 295 53.38 2.31 18.14
CA THR A 295 52.10 1.96 17.52
C THR A 295 51.75 3.03 16.49
N ASN A 296 51.58 2.62 15.24
CA ASN A 296 51.21 3.49 14.15
C ASN A 296 49.70 3.78 14.18
N ASN A 297 49.29 5.04 14.04
CA ASN A 297 47.89 5.46 13.96
C ASN A 297 47.70 6.32 12.71
N ILE A 298 46.47 6.44 12.22
CA ILE A 298 46.21 7.26 11.03
C ILE A 298 46.58 8.73 11.31
N GLY A 299 47.53 9.26 10.55
CA GLY A 299 48.07 10.61 10.64
C GLY A 299 49.04 10.84 11.79
N SER A 300 49.44 9.81 12.55
CA SER A 300 50.38 9.95 13.68
C SER A 300 50.87 8.61 14.25
N TYR A 301 51.99 8.61 14.96
CA TYR A 301 52.42 7.44 15.76
C TYR A 301 52.37 7.72 17.27
N LYS A 302 52.40 6.64 18.07
CA LYS A 302 52.46 6.73 19.53
C LYS A 302 53.52 5.76 20.09
N CYS A 303 54.45 6.30 20.86
CA CYS A 303 55.37 5.52 21.68
C CYS A 303 54.76 5.23 23.05
N THR A 304 54.58 3.95 23.37
CA THR A 304 54.04 3.49 24.66
C THR A 304 55.11 2.71 25.43
N CYS A 305 55.17 2.87 26.76
CA CYS A 305 56.18 2.19 27.55
C CYS A 305 55.98 0.66 27.49
N LYS A 306 57.08 -0.07 27.30
CA LYS A 306 57.11 -1.53 27.41
C LYS A 306 56.66 -1.97 28.80
N HIS A 307 56.18 -3.21 28.89
CA HIS A 307 55.81 -3.82 30.16
C HIS A 307 56.99 -3.75 31.15
N GLY A 308 56.72 -3.34 32.40
CA GLY A 308 57.75 -3.10 33.40
C GLY A 308 58.33 -1.68 33.40
N PHE A 309 57.95 -0.82 32.46
CA PHE A 309 58.33 0.60 32.41
C PHE A 309 57.11 1.53 32.59
N ALA A 310 57.31 2.73 33.13
CA ALA A 310 56.30 3.76 33.28
C ALA A 310 56.82 5.12 32.80
N ARG A 311 55.93 5.94 32.22
CA ARG A 311 56.29 7.25 31.68
C ARG A 311 56.56 8.22 32.83
N SER A 312 57.78 8.73 32.92
CA SER A 312 58.19 9.68 33.95
C SER A 312 57.54 11.05 33.73
N LYS A 313 56.92 11.63 34.77
CA LYS A 313 56.32 12.96 34.70
C LYS A 313 57.35 14.09 34.58
N THR A 314 58.60 13.85 35.00
CA THR A 314 59.68 14.84 34.98
C THR A 314 60.54 14.79 33.71
N SER A 315 60.83 13.59 33.19
CA SER A 315 61.70 13.42 32.01
C SER A 315 60.97 13.05 30.73
N GLY A 316 59.67 12.71 30.80
CA GLY A 316 58.88 12.28 29.64
C GLY A 316 59.24 10.88 29.10
N GLN A 317 60.32 10.26 29.59
CA GLN A 317 60.86 8.97 29.17
C GLN A 317 60.28 7.80 29.99
N CYS A 318 60.29 6.61 29.39
CA CYS A 318 59.91 5.37 30.08
C CYS A 318 61.03 4.86 30.98
N ILE A 319 60.78 4.83 32.29
CA ILE A 319 61.70 4.34 33.33
C ILE A 319 61.17 3.06 33.95
N GLU A 320 62.06 2.18 34.43
CA GLU A 320 61.64 0.92 35.07
C GLU A 320 60.73 1.20 36.28
N LYS A 321 59.60 0.50 36.33
CA LYS A 321 58.74 0.47 37.51
C LYS A 321 59.57 -0.16 38.63
N LYS A 322 59.86 0.59 39.69
CA LYS A 322 60.54 0.05 40.88
C LYS A 322 59.75 -1.19 41.33
N LYS A 323 60.38 -2.36 41.31
CA LYS A 323 59.83 -3.57 41.94
C LYS A 323 59.68 -3.26 43.44
N GLY A 324 58.46 -2.97 43.88
CA GLY A 324 58.16 -2.81 45.28
C GLY A 324 58.40 -4.13 45.99
N LYS A 325 59.35 -4.13 46.94
CA LYS A 325 59.34 -5.05 48.08
C LYS A 325 58.02 -4.84 48.84
N ASP A 326 57.39 -5.93 49.23
CA ASP A 326 56.27 -5.97 50.17
C ASP A 326 56.46 -5.02 51.34
N ILE A 327 55.57 -4.03 51.50
CA ILE A 327 55.14 -3.54 52.81
C ILE A 327 53.64 -3.23 52.71
N LYS A 328 52.87 -3.94 53.54
CA LYS A 328 51.45 -3.77 53.79
C LYS A 328 51.13 -2.36 54.28
N SER A 329 50.09 -1.75 53.73
CA SER A 329 49.17 -0.89 54.49
C SER A 329 47.83 -0.85 53.76
N GLU A 330 46.84 -1.46 54.38
CA GLU A 330 45.43 -1.34 54.02
C GLU A 330 45.01 0.13 54.13
N GLU A 331 44.36 0.68 53.10
CA GLU A 331 43.18 1.51 53.30
C GLU A 331 42.33 1.59 52.01
N LYS A 332 41.12 1.01 52.16
CA LYS A 332 39.83 1.40 51.59
C LYS A 332 39.63 1.37 50.07
N LEU A 333 39.10 0.25 49.62
CA LEU A 333 38.37 0.09 48.37
C LEU A 333 36.97 0.73 48.54
N GLU A 334 36.74 1.91 47.97
CA GLU A 334 35.38 2.36 47.69
C GLU A 334 34.85 1.61 46.47
N VAL A 335 33.89 0.74 46.72
CA VAL A 335 33.13 0.01 45.71
C VAL A 335 32.04 0.94 45.20
N THR A 336 32.22 1.50 44.01
CA THR A 336 31.10 1.99 43.20
C THR A 336 30.78 0.94 42.14
N THR A 337 29.72 0.18 42.40
CA THR A 337 29.08 -0.68 41.41
C THR A 337 28.47 0.15 40.28
N PRO A 338 28.48 -0.32 39.02
CA PRO A 338 27.60 0.21 37.99
C PRO A 338 26.19 -0.37 38.22
N SER A 339 25.21 0.48 38.52
CA SER A 339 23.80 0.10 38.50
C SER A 339 23.16 0.59 37.21
N ASP A 340 22.56 -0.35 36.50
CA ASP A 340 21.64 -0.21 35.40
C ASP A 340 20.57 0.89 35.60
N GLY A 341 20.18 1.49 34.47
CA GLY A 341 18.93 2.24 34.33
C GLY A 341 19.04 3.27 33.21
N LYS A 342 18.08 3.45 32.31
CA LYS A 342 16.83 2.75 31.99
C LYS A 342 16.40 3.41 30.68
N ALA A 343 15.82 2.64 29.75
CA ALA A 343 15.03 3.21 28.68
C ALA A 343 13.82 3.92 29.30
N GLU A 344 13.52 5.13 28.85
CA GLU A 344 12.21 5.74 29.00
C GLU A 344 11.52 5.77 27.64
N LEU A 345 10.21 5.52 27.72
CA LEU A 345 9.20 5.67 26.68
C LEU A 345 9.21 7.08 26.07
#